data_AF-A0A251XVA9-F1
#
_entry.id   AF-A0A251XVA9-F1
#
_cell.length_a   1.000
_cell.length_b   1.000
_cell.length_c   1.000
_cell.angle_alpha   90.00
_cell.angle_beta   90.00
_cell.angle_gamma   90.00
#
_symmetry.space_group_name_H-M   'P 1'
#
loop_
_entity.id
_entity.type
_entity.pdbx_description
1 polymer ?
#
loop_
_entity_poly.entity_id
_entity_poly.type
_entity_poly.pdbx_seq_one_letter_code
_entity_poly.pdbx_strand_id
1 'polypeptide(L)'
;MTRVRTLPRTRLDTAALTGRIRRGELRAFRREFRRAHPEAEGIGPRARSFLMHFLMWDSVLALALMGAVMAETLQEGAPDVGEQTLFQGLIGALFAILLVVFGSWVIRSRERRGGYRAHLRLVRFGEANGMTYLPGPMSDGHFGSARRYFDVTRVMRPTGVPGIELGNHEIVTAGRREGAPRFGGYAMIRLGADMPHIRVIARRGLVRRALTMASRPDREQRLSLEGDFDRHYALHCEAGSERDALYLFTPDVLAVLIDRVRGLDVEVVGDRLLLTSFDDVVTRDPERWRDVVEAVSALAAKVDRWQRWRADPAVLPAAGLPDPGRASRPRPARRLRMTPTIGGVIAIGVPVLLVVGWWIAVVVTG
;
A
#
# COMPACT_ATOMS: atom_id res chain seq x y z
N MET A 1 8.24 -19.06 -25.09
CA MET A 1 7.06 -18.83 -24.23
C MET A 1 7.25 -19.58 -22.92
N THR A 2 7.66 -18.89 -21.86
CA THR A 2 7.90 -19.49 -20.54
C THR A 2 6.56 -19.66 -19.84
N ARG A 3 6.16 -20.88 -19.46
CA ARG A 3 4.97 -21.11 -18.61
C ARG A 3 5.07 -20.20 -17.39
N VAL A 4 4.04 -19.40 -17.09
CA VAL A 4 3.89 -18.82 -15.76
C VAL A 4 3.55 -20.00 -14.84
N ARG A 5 4.56 -20.60 -14.22
CA ARG A 5 4.36 -21.62 -13.18
C ARG A 5 3.53 -20.98 -12.08
N THR A 6 2.42 -21.58 -11.69
CA THR A 6 1.68 -21.12 -10.51
C THR A 6 2.52 -21.37 -9.26
N LEU A 7 2.39 -20.53 -8.24
CA LEU A 7 2.99 -20.84 -6.94
C LEU A 7 2.39 -22.18 -6.46
N PRO A 8 3.21 -23.09 -5.91
CA PRO A 8 2.70 -24.36 -5.42
C PRO A 8 1.74 -24.12 -4.24
N ARG A 9 0.43 -24.19 -4.52
CA ARG A 9 -0.65 -23.95 -3.56
C ARG A 9 -0.67 -24.92 -2.37
N THR A 10 -0.07 -26.10 -2.51
CA THR A 10 -0.21 -27.23 -1.57
C THR A 10 1.03 -27.49 -0.69
N ARG A 11 2.09 -26.66 -0.75
CA ARG A 11 3.33 -26.89 0.01
C ARG A 11 3.99 -25.60 0.53
N LEU A 12 3.20 -24.69 1.12
CA LEU A 12 3.80 -23.59 1.87
C LEU A 12 4.33 -24.11 3.21
N ASP A 13 5.65 -24.20 3.36
CA ASP A 13 6.29 -24.45 4.64
C ASP A 13 6.31 -23.16 5.45
N THR A 14 5.38 -23.04 6.40
CA THR A 14 5.27 -21.90 7.29
C THR A 14 6.01 -22.10 8.62
N ALA A 15 6.67 -23.25 8.85
CA ALA A 15 7.29 -23.57 10.14
C ALA A 15 8.40 -22.56 10.50
N ALA A 16 9.11 -22.04 9.50
CA ALA A 16 10.12 -20.99 9.67
C ALA A 16 9.55 -19.68 10.27
N LEU A 17 8.26 -19.39 10.06
CA LEU A 17 7.63 -18.16 10.54
C LEU A 17 7.36 -18.17 12.05
N THR A 18 7.14 -19.34 12.65
CA THR A 18 6.81 -19.50 14.08
C THR A 18 7.86 -20.28 14.88
N GLY A 19 8.75 -21.00 14.19
CA GLY A 19 9.83 -21.81 14.77
C GLY A 19 10.75 -21.08 15.76
N ARG A 20 11.40 -21.86 16.63
CA ARG A 20 12.35 -21.35 17.64
C ARG A 20 13.64 -20.89 16.97
N ILE A 21 14.17 -19.75 17.41
CA ILE A 21 15.46 -19.20 16.94
C ILE A 21 16.46 -19.24 18.09
N ARG A 22 17.61 -19.88 17.88
CA ARG A 22 18.68 -19.92 18.86
C ARG A 22 19.41 -18.57 18.94
N ARG A 23 19.87 -18.19 20.12
CA ARG A 23 20.53 -16.88 20.34
C ARG A 23 21.82 -16.72 19.54
N GLY A 24 22.65 -17.78 19.45
CA GLY A 24 23.92 -17.74 18.72
C GLY A 24 23.73 -17.52 17.21
N GLU A 25 22.75 -18.21 16.64
CA GLU A 25 22.35 -18.10 15.24
C GLU A 25 21.86 -16.68 14.90
N LEU A 26 20.99 -16.10 15.73
CA LEU A 26 20.52 -14.73 15.55
C LEU A 26 21.66 -13.71 15.59
N ARG A 27 22.67 -13.93 16.45
CA ARG A 27 23.85 -13.05 16.51
C ARG A 27 24.69 -13.15 15.24
N ALA A 28 24.88 -14.35 14.71
CA ALA A 28 25.59 -14.57 13.45
C ALA A 28 24.86 -13.87 12.29
N PHE A 29 23.57 -14.14 12.15
CA PHE A 29 22.71 -13.50 11.15
C PHE A 29 22.76 -11.98 11.24
N ARG A 30 22.67 -11.40 12.45
CA ARG A 30 22.78 -9.95 12.64
C ARG A 30 24.08 -9.35 12.10
N ARG A 31 25.21 -10.04 12.21
CA ARG A 31 26.49 -9.53 11.68
C ARG A 31 26.49 -9.56 10.15
N GLU A 32 26.01 -10.64 9.57
CA GLU A 32 25.97 -10.84 8.13
C GLU A 32 24.95 -9.92 7.46
N PHE A 33 23.73 -9.88 7.99
CA PHE A 33 22.65 -9.02 7.51
C PHE A 33 23.05 -7.55 7.47
N ARG A 34 23.79 -7.07 8.47
CA ARG A 34 24.31 -5.69 8.49
C ARG A 34 25.32 -5.39 7.39
N ARG A 35 26.13 -6.38 7.04
CA ARG A 35 27.13 -6.24 5.96
C ARG A 35 26.46 -6.31 4.59
N ALA A 36 25.46 -7.19 4.44
CA ALA A 36 24.75 -7.40 3.19
C ALA A 36 23.72 -6.30 2.88
N HIS A 37 23.10 -5.71 3.91
CA HIS A 37 21.99 -4.76 3.77
C HIS A 37 22.18 -3.50 4.63
N PRO A 38 23.20 -2.68 4.37
CA PRO A 38 23.41 -1.42 5.10
C PRO A 38 22.23 -0.44 4.96
N GLU A 39 21.48 -0.50 3.86
CA GLU A 39 20.28 0.31 3.59
C GLU A 39 19.17 0.11 4.64
N ALA A 40 19.07 -1.10 5.20
CA ALA A 40 18.09 -1.43 6.24
C ALA A 40 18.37 -0.71 7.59
N GLU A 41 19.59 -0.18 7.79
CA GLU A 41 20.02 0.46 9.04
C GLU A 41 20.27 1.97 8.94
N GLY A 42 19.99 2.58 7.79
CA GLY A 42 20.31 3.98 7.51
C GLY A 42 19.77 4.99 8.52
N ILE A 43 20.39 6.17 8.54
CA ILE A 43 20.04 7.30 9.42
C ILE A 43 18.60 7.79 9.15
N GLY A 44 18.17 7.78 7.89
CA GLY A 44 16.83 8.23 7.48
C GLY A 44 15.68 7.51 8.19
N PRO A 45 15.59 6.16 8.13
CA PRO A 45 14.59 5.41 8.86
C PRO A 45 14.60 5.67 10.37
N ARG A 46 15.77 5.87 11.00
CA ARG A 46 15.87 6.15 12.45
C ARG A 46 15.35 7.54 12.79
N ALA A 47 15.79 8.57 12.07
CA ALA A 47 15.32 9.94 12.24
C ALA A 47 13.80 10.05 12.04
N ARG A 48 13.26 9.38 11.02
CA ARG A 48 11.81 9.29 10.80
C ARG A 48 11.07 8.61 11.95
N SER A 49 11.63 7.52 12.49
CA SER A 49 11.04 6.84 13.64
C SER A 49 10.98 7.77 14.84
N PHE A 50 12.09 8.47 15.12
CA PHE A 50 12.17 9.43 16.20
C PHE A 50 11.12 10.54 16.06
N LEU A 51 11.05 11.18 14.88
CA LEU A 51 10.06 12.23 14.59
C LEU A 51 8.62 11.77 14.86
N MET A 52 8.25 10.58 14.40
CA MET A 52 6.88 10.08 14.57
C MET A 52 6.56 9.69 16.02
N HIS A 53 7.54 9.22 16.79
CA HIS A 53 7.36 9.01 18.23
C HIS A 53 7.21 10.34 18.96
N PHE A 54 7.99 11.36 18.57
CA PHE A 54 7.87 12.70 19.10
C PHE A 54 6.47 13.26 18.84
N LEU A 55 5.98 13.23 17.59
CA LEU A 55 4.63 13.70 17.22
C LEU A 55 3.50 12.95 17.93
N MET A 56 3.67 11.64 18.16
CA MET A 56 2.70 10.85 18.94
C MET A 56 2.63 11.34 20.39
N TRP A 57 3.78 11.53 21.06
CA TRP A 57 3.82 12.00 22.44
C TRP A 57 3.38 13.46 22.58
N ASP A 58 3.71 14.30 21.60
CA ASP A 58 3.22 15.67 21.50
C ASP A 58 1.68 15.71 21.43
N SER A 59 1.07 14.82 20.64
CA SER A 59 -0.41 14.71 20.58
C SER A 59 -1.03 14.25 21.92
N VAL A 60 -0.34 13.38 22.68
CA VAL A 60 -0.77 12.98 24.03
C VAL A 60 -0.71 14.17 24.99
N LEU A 61 0.39 14.94 24.94
CA LEU A 61 0.57 16.12 25.78
C LEU A 61 -0.47 17.18 25.47
N ALA A 62 -0.72 17.48 24.19
CA ALA A 62 -1.71 18.44 23.74
C ALA A 62 -3.14 18.06 24.20
N LEU A 63 -3.49 16.77 24.15
CA LEU A 63 -4.77 16.29 24.68
C LEU A 63 -4.89 16.48 26.20
N ALA A 64 -3.82 16.22 26.95
CA ALA A 64 -3.80 16.42 28.39
C ALA A 64 -3.95 17.91 28.76
N LEU A 65 -3.22 18.79 28.07
CA LEU A 65 -3.33 20.25 28.24
C LEU A 65 -4.71 20.77 27.85
N MET A 66 -5.28 20.29 26.74
CA MET A 66 -6.65 20.65 26.33
C MET A 66 -7.68 20.22 27.39
N GLY A 67 -7.51 19.04 28.00
CA GLY A 67 -8.35 18.60 29.09
C GLY A 67 -8.27 19.50 30.32
N ALA A 68 -7.07 20.01 30.65
CA ALA A 68 -6.88 20.96 31.75
C ALA A 68 -7.55 22.31 31.46
N VAL A 69 -7.33 22.88 30.26
CA VAL A 69 -7.95 24.15 29.83
C VAL A 69 -9.48 24.03 29.83
N MET A 70 -10.03 22.93 29.31
CA MET A 70 -11.48 22.71 29.31
C MET A 70 -12.05 22.57 30.73
N ALA A 71 -11.29 21.99 31.67
CA ALA A 71 -11.70 21.91 33.06
C ALA A 71 -11.73 23.30 33.73
N GLU A 72 -10.75 24.17 33.44
CA GLU A 72 -10.73 25.56 33.91
C GLU A 72 -11.92 26.35 33.35
N THR A 73 -12.19 26.28 32.05
CA THR A 73 -13.33 26.94 31.42
C THR A 73 -14.68 26.53 32.04
N LEU A 74 -14.85 25.24 32.35
CA LEU A 74 -16.06 24.75 33.01
C LEU A 74 -16.18 25.24 34.47
N GLN A 75 -15.05 25.48 35.15
CA GLN A 75 -15.03 26.01 36.51
C GLN A 75 -15.31 27.52 36.57
N GLU A 76 -14.85 28.29 35.57
CA GLU A 76 -15.06 29.74 35.49
C GLU A 76 -16.54 30.11 35.31
N GLY A 77 -17.33 29.26 34.63
CA GLY A 77 -18.78 29.43 34.55
C GLY A 77 -19.25 30.69 33.80
N ALA A 78 -18.41 31.22 32.90
CA ALA A 78 -18.71 32.38 32.06
C ALA A 78 -19.96 32.16 31.16
N PRO A 79 -20.65 33.24 30.75
CA PRO A 79 -21.89 33.12 29.95
C PRO A 79 -21.70 32.47 28.56
N ASP A 80 -20.48 32.46 28.05
CA ASP A 80 -20.07 31.88 26.76
C ASP A 80 -19.42 30.48 26.88
N VAL A 81 -19.39 29.89 28.08
CA VAL A 81 -18.76 28.57 28.35
C VAL A 81 -19.20 27.49 27.37
N GLY A 82 -20.47 27.50 26.93
CA GLY A 82 -20.97 26.52 25.95
C GLY A 82 -20.25 26.60 24.60
N GLU A 83 -20.05 27.80 24.06
CA GLU A 83 -19.37 28.01 22.78
C GLU A 83 -17.87 27.71 22.89
N GLN A 84 -17.24 28.17 23.97
CA GLN A 84 -15.82 27.94 24.24
C GLN A 84 -15.49 26.44 24.43
N THR A 85 -16.32 25.72 25.18
CA THR A 85 -16.17 24.27 25.41
C THR A 85 -16.36 23.49 24.11
N LEU A 86 -17.31 23.89 23.25
CA LEU A 86 -17.50 23.27 21.94
C LEU A 86 -16.27 23.43 21.05
N PHE A 87 -15.69 24.64 21.00
CA PHE A 87 -14.49 24.91 20.22
C PHE A 87 -13.27 24.14 20.74
N GLN A 88 -13.05 24.13 22.06
CA GLN A 88 -12.03 23.32 22.72
C GLN A 88 -12.20 21.82 22.42
N GLY A 89 -13.45 21.33 22.46
CA GLY A 89 -13.79 19.96 22.11
C GLY A 89 -13.43 19.59 20.66
N LEU A 90 -13.63 20.50 19.71
CA LEU A 90 -13.22 20.32 18.31
C LEU A 90 -11.69 20.24 18.16
N ILE A 91 -10.95 21.10 18.86
CA ILE A 91 -9.47 21.05 18.86
C ILE A 91 -8.98 19.75 19.53
N GLY A 92 -9.58 19.36 20.66
CA GLY A 92 -9.30 18.09 21.32
C GLY A 92 -9.55 16.89 20.40
N ALA A 93 -10.66 16.90 19.66
CA ALA A 93 -10.95 15.85 18.68
C ALA A 93 -9.88 15.77 17.57
N LEU A 94 -9.34 16.91 17.13
CA LEU A 94 -8.25 16.93 16.15
C LEU A 94 -6.96 16.29 16.71
N PHE A 95 -6.57 16.60 17.95
CA PHE A 95 -5.43 15.95 18.59
C PHE A 95 -5.66 14.45 18.85
N ALA A 96 -6.89 14.04 19.15
CA ALA A 96 -7.24 12.62 19.25
C ALA A 96 -7.08 11.90 17.91
N ILE A 97 -7.50 12.51 16.80
CA ILE A 97 -7.28 11.98 15.45
C ILE A 97 -5.78 11.86 15.16
N LEU A 98 -4.98 12.88 15.48
CA LEU A 98 -3.53 12.86 15.28
C LEU A 98 -2.85 11.77 16.11
N LEU A 99 -3.24 11.60 17.37
CA LEU A 99 -2.75 10.53 18.23
C LEU A 99 -3.03 9.15 17.60
N VAL A 100 -4.24 8.94 17.09
CA VAL A 100 -4.58 7.69 16.39
C VAL A 100 -3.72 7.50 15.14
N VAL A 101 -3.50 8.56 14.35
CA VAL A 101 -2.69 8.51 13.12
C VAL A 101 -1.22 8.20 13.42
N PHE A 102 -0.56 8.96 14.30
CA PHE A 102 0.84 8.77 14.63
C PHE A 102 1.06 7.49 15.45
N GLY A 103 0.17 7.19 16.40
CA GLY A 103 0.20 5.95 17.17
C GLY A 103 0.07 4.72 16.27
N SER A 104 -0.88 4.72 15.33
CA SER A 104 -1.04 3.66 14.34
C SER A 104 0.22 3.50 13.47
N TRP A 105 0.86 4.61 13.08
CA TRP A 105 2.12 4.56 12.34
C TRP A 105 3.25 3.95 13.17
N VAL A 106 3.40 4.36 14.44
CA VAL A 106 4.45 3.85 15.35
C VAL A 106 4.28 2.35 15.56
N ILE A 107 3.07 1.90 15.85
CA ILE A 107 2.75 0.47 16.03
C ILE A 107 3.10 -0.31 14.76
N ARG A 108 2.56 0.11 13.60
CA ARG A 108 2.83 -0.57 12.32
C ARG A 108 4.31 -0.52 11.92
N SER A 109 5.00 0.60 12.14
CA SER A 109 6.43 0.73 11.82
C SER A 109 7.27 -0.22 12.67
N ARG A 110 6.94 -0.41 13.95
CA ARG A 110 7.63 -1.38 14.82
C ARG A 110 7.44 -2.81 14.33
N GLU A 111 6.22 -3.19 13.96
CA GLU A 111 5.91 -4.51 13.40
C GLU A 111 6.60 -4.75 12.04
N ARG A 112 6.67 -3.72 11.19
CA ARG A 112 7.26 -3.74 9.84
C ARG A 112 8.77 -3.62 9.79
N ARG A 113 9.41 -2.92 10.73
CA ARG A 113 10.86 -3.01 10.87
C ARG A 113 11.18 -4.41 11.31
N GLY A 114 10.59 -4.85 12.44
CA GLY A 114 10.81 -6.18 13.01
C GLY A 114 12.30 -6.46 13.17
N GLY A 115 12.82 -6.39 14.41
CA GLY A 115 14.25 -6.62 14.65
C GLY A 115 14.73 -7.95 14.04
N TYR A 116 16.04 -8.16 13.90
CA TYR A 116 16.66 -9.25 13.12
C TYR A 116 16.02 -10.64 13.21
N ARG A 117 15.32 -10.99 14.31
CA ARG A 117 14.49 -12.20 14.40
C ARG A 117 13.42 -12.28 13.30
N ALA A 118 12.74 -11.17 13.00
CA ALA A 118 11.72 -11.12 11.97
C ALA A 118 12.33 -11.32 10.57
N HIS A 119 13.42 -10.62 10.27
CA HIS A 119 14.16 -10.80 9.02
C HIS A 119 14.66 -12.24 8.86
N LEU A 120 15.23 -12.84 9.92
CA LEU A 120 15.71 -14.21 9.90
C LEU A 120 14.58 -15.23 9.65
N ARG A 121 13.39 -15.04 10.26
CA ARG A 121 12.21 -15.86 9.98
C ARG A 121 11.79 -15.75 8.52
N LEU A 122 11.80 -14.54 7.98
CA LEU A 122 11.44 -14.27 6.59
C LEU A 122 12.46 -14.87 5.60
N VAL A 123 13.76 -14.75 5.86
CA VAL A 123 14.82 -15.38 5.05
C VAL A 123 14.60 -16.89 5.00
N ARG A 124 14.47 -17.54 6.16
CA ARG A 124 14.23 -18.99 6.25
C ARG A 124 12.94 -19.43 5.57
N PHE A 125 11.87 -18.66 5.77
CA PHE A 125 10.61 -18.92 5.11
C PHE A 125 10.75 -18.81 3.59
N GLY A 126 11.50 -17.80 3.11
CA GLY A 126 11.81 -17.67 1.70
C GLY A 126 12.56 -18.89 1.18
N GLU A 127 13.68 -19.25 1.82
CA GLU A 127 14.51 -20.40 1.46
C GLU A 127 13.70 -21.71 1.40
N ALA A 128 12.91 -22.00 2.43
CA ALA A 128 12.08 -23.21 2.51
C ALA A 128 11.03 -23.31 1.39
N ASN A 129 10.61 -22.18 0.83
CA ASN A 129 9.57 -22.09 -0.19
C ASN A 129 10.09 -21.66 -1.57
N GLY A 130 11.41 -21.64 -1.76
CA GLY A 130 12.01 -21.22 -3.04
C GLY A 130 11.73 -19.76 -3.37
N MET A 131 11.83 -18.87 -2.39
CA MET A 131 11.71 -17.42 -2.57
C MET A 131 12.96 -16.72 -2.03
N THR A 132 13.46 -15.72 -2.77
CA THR A 132 14.52 -14.84 -2.27
C THR A 132 13.91 -13.68 -1.50
N TYR A 133 14.49 -13.36 -0.34
CA TYR A 133 14.05 -12.28 0.52
C TYR A 133 14.99 -11.06 0.41
N LEU A 134 14.41 -9.87 0.28
CA LEU A 134 15.14 -8.59 0.29
C LEU A 134 14.52 -7.65 1.34
N PRO A 135 15.27 -7.18 2.34
CA PRO A 135 14.70 -6.44 3.45
C PRO A 135 14.26 -5.00 3.10
N GLY A 136 14.97 -4.31 2.22
CA GLY A 136 14.79 -2.87 1.98
C GLY A 136 15.16 -2.01 3.21
N PRO A 137 14.85 -0.70 3.21
CA PRO A 137 14.09 0.03 2.20
C PRO A 137 14.87 0.22 0.90
N MET A 138 14.21 -0.07 -0.23
CA MET A 138 14.72 0.19 -1.57
C MET A 138 14.00 1.42 -2.12
N SER A 139 14.71 2.54 -2.29
CA SER A 139 14.19 3.82 -2.85
C SER A 139 14.74 4.15 -4.26
N ASP A 140 15.93 3.64 -4.56
CA ASP A 140 16.69 3.66 -5.81
C ASP A 140 16.08 2.90 -7.01
N GLY A 141 14.98 3.38 -7.62
CA GLY A 141 14.56 3.25 -9.05
C GLY A 141 14.64 1.94 -9.89
N HIS A 142 15.38 0.90 -9.51
CA HIS A 142 15.79 -0.26 -10.32
C HIS A 142 14.77 -1.40 -10.35
N PHE A 143 13.60 -1.23 -9.72
CA PHE A 143 12.51 -2.21 -9.73
C PHE A 143 11.25 -1.54 -10.26
N GLY A 144 10.89 -1.92 -11.48
CA GLY A 144 10.07 -1.09 -12.38
C GLY A 144 8.63 -0.78 -11.98
N SER A 145 8.13 0.24 -12.69
CA SER A 145 6.81 0.91 -12.81
C SER A 145 5.83 1.00 -11.63
N ALA A 146 5.84 0.14 -10.62
CA ALA A 146 5.14 0.39 -9.36
C ALA A 146 5.73 1.61 -8.62
N ARG A 147 6.96 2.00 -8.97
CA ARG A 147 7.87 2.77 -8.14
C ARG A 147 7.90 4.29 -8.39
N ARG A 148 6.81 4.93 -8.78
CA ARG A 148 6.82 6.42 -8.80
C ARG A 148 6.54 7.04 -7.41
N TYR A 149 6.10 6.25 -6.41
CA TYR A 149 5.57 6.78 -5.14
C TYR A 149 5.87 5.95 -3.86
N PHE A 150 6.66 4.86 -3.92
CA PHE A 150 6.79 3.89 -2.82
C PHE A 150 8.23 3.63 -2.37
N ASP A 151 8.45 3.62 -1.05
CA ASP A 151 9.58 2.93 -0.42
C ASP A 151 9.18 1.47 -0.20
N VAL A 152 9.90 0.56 -0.82
CA VAL A 152 9.57 -0.87 -0.78
C VAL A 152 10.44 -1.58 0.25
N THR A 153 9.83 -2.43 1.06
CA THR A 153 10.47 -3.23 2.11
C THR A 153 9.98 -4.67 2.08
N ARG A 154 10.78 -5.57 2.65
CA ARG A 154 10.45 -6.99 2.82
C ARG A 154 9.93 -7.65 1.53
N VAL A 155 10.70 -7.55 0.45
CA VAL A 155 10.34 -8.14 -0.84
C VAL A 155 10.65 -9.63 -0.85
N MET A 156 9.74 -10.40 -1.42
CA MET A 156 9.81 -11.84 -1.63
C MET A 156 9.62 -12.13 -3.11
N ARG A 157 10.61 -12.81 -3.71
CA ARG A 157 10.56 -13.20 -5.13
C ARG A 157 10.65 -14.71 -5.28
N PRO A 158 9.61 -15.37 -5.77
CA PRO A 158 9.65 -16.79 -6.11
C PRO A 158 10.69 -17.07 -7.20
N THR A 159 11.61 -18.00 -6.95
CA THR A 159 12.67 -18.36 -7.90
C THR A 159 12.13 -19.24 -9.04
N GLY A 160 11.15 -20.09 -8.75
CA GLY A 160 10.52 -20.98 -9.73
C GLY A 160 9.53 -20.30 -10.67
N VAL A 161 9.17 -19.03 -10.41
CA VAL A 161 8.18 -18.26 -11.17
C VAL A 161 8.69 -16.83 -11.39
N PRO A 162 9.64 -16.63 -12.32
CA PRO A 162 10.14 -15.29 -12.62
C PRO A 162 8.98 -14.42 -13.12
N GLY A 163 8.86 -13.21 -12.55
CA GLY A 163 7.79 -12.27 -12.88
C GLY A 163 6.73 -12.10 -11.81
N ILE A 164 6.77 -12.86 -10.71
CA ILE A 164 5.99 -12.57 -9.50
C ILE A 164 6.88 -11.91 -8.45
N GLU A 165 6.37 -10.88 -7.80
CA GLU A 165 7.00 -10.23 -6.65
C GLU A 165 5.95 -9.93 -5.59
N LEU A 166 6.27 -10.17 -4.33
CA LEU A 166 5.44 -9.83 -3.18
C LEU A 166 6.25 -8.90 -2.29
N GLY A 167 5.64 -7.88 -1.69
CA GLY A 167 6.38 -7.01 -0.81
C GLY A 167 5.49 -6.11 0.01
N ASN A 168 6.11 -5.33 0.87
CA ASN A 168 5.44 -4.29 1.63
C ASN A 168 5.90 -2.94 1.12
N HIS A 169 5.00 -1.97 1.13
CA HIS A 169 5.31 -0.62 0.71
C HIS A 169 4.97 0.37 1.83
N GLU A 170 5.76 1.43 1.89
CA GLU A 170 5.45 2.67 2.56
C GLU A 170 5.31 3.74 1.46
N ILE A 171 4.10 4.27 1.28
CA ILE A 171 3.86 5.40 0.40
C ILE A 171 4.47 6.61 1.09
N VAL A 172 5.59 7.10 0.58
CA VAL A 172 6.22 8.33 1.02
C VAL A 172 6.00 9.34 -0.09
N THR A 173 4.95 10.14 0.01
CA THR A 173 4.74 11.26 -0.92
C THR A 173 5.78 12.34 -0.60
N ALA A 174 7.02 12.16 -1.08
CA ALA A 174 8.14 13.09 -0.87
C ALA A 174 8.53 13.87 -2.14
N GLY A 175 7.91 13.59 -3.29
CA GLY A 175 8.18 14.30 -4.55
C GLY A 175 7.31 15.54 -4.81
N ARG A 176 6.22 15.72 -4.05
CA ARG A 176 5.44 16.96 -3.93
C ARG A 176 5.00 17.04 -2.47
N ARG A 177 5.38 18.14 -1.83
CA ARG A 177 5.46 18.33 -0.38
C ARG A 177 4.20 17.84 0.36
N GLU A 178 4.47 17.16 1.48
CA GLU A 178 3.58 16.93 2.63
C GLU A 178 2.48 15.87 2.47
N GLY A 179 2.73 14.69 3.06
CA GLY A 179 1.78 13.59 3.16
C GLY A 179 2.16 12.62 4.29
N ALA A 180 1.18 12.09 5.02
CA ALA A 180 1.41 11.03 6.01
C ALA A 180 1.79 9.72 5.29
N PRO A 181 2.82 8.98 5.77
CA PRO A 181 3.13 7.66 5.25
C PRO A 181 1.94 6.71 5.27
N ARG A 182 1.60 6.14 4.12
CA ARG A 182 0.63 5.03 4.06
C ARG A 182 1.35 3.72 3.96
N PHE A 183 0.93 2.80 4.80
CA PHE A 183 1.45 1.46 4.87
C PHE A 183 0.56 0.51 4.08
N GLY A 184 1.18 -0.42 3.38
CA GLY A 184 0.46 -1.46 2.67
C GLY A 184 1.34 -2.62 2.23
N GLY A 185 0.69 -3.64 1.69
CA GLY A 185 1.32 -4.74 0.98
C GLY A 185 1.08 -4.62 -0.52
N TYR A 186 1.91 -5.26 -1.32
CA TYR A 186 1.67 -5.37 -2.75
C TYR A 186 2.08 -6.74 -3.28
N ALA A 187 1.47 -7.10 -4.41
CA ALA A 187 1.89 -8.18 -5.27
C ALA A 187 2.02 -7.64 -6.70
N MET A 188 3.05 -8.03 -7.42
CA MET A 188 3.28 -7.65 -8.80
C MET A 188 3.39 -8.91 -9.65
N ILE A 189 2.70 -8.90 -10.78
CA ILE A 189 2.74 -9.95 -11.80
C ILE A 189 3.16 -9.30 -13.12
N ARG A 190 4.24 -9.81 -13.72
CA ARG A 190 4.68 -9.37 -15.05
C ARG A 190 3.75 -9.92 -16.13
N LEU A 191 3.45 -9.06 -17.08
CA LEU A 191 2.65 -9.33 -18.26
C LEU A 191 3.58 -9.61 -19.45
N GLY A 192 3.16 -10.50 -20.35
CA GLY A 192 3.91 -10.84 -21.57
C GLY A 192 3.84 -9.78 -22.67
N ALA A 193 3.05 -8.73 -22.48
CA ALA A 193 2.90 -7.60 -23.39
C ALA A 193 2.62 -6.31 -22.60
N ASP A 194 2.98 -5.17 -23.18
CA ASP A 194 2.63 -3.86 -22.64
C ASP A 194 1.11 -3.65 -22.72
N MET A 195 0.54 -3.20 -21.61
CA MET A 195 -0.88 -2.92 -21.46
C MET A 195 -1.16 -1.43 -21.28
N PRO A 196 -2.30 -0.95 -21.80
CA PRO A 196 -2.80 0.38 -21.50
C PRO A 196 -3.05 0.54 -19.99
N HIS A 197 -3.07 1.79 -19.52
CA HIS A 197 -3.26 2.06 -18.09
C HIS A 197 -4.69 1.72 -17.67
N ILE A 198 -4.84 0.64 -16.89
CA ILE A 198 -6.13 0.19 -16.35
C ILE A 198 -6.04 0.19 -14.82
N ARG A 199 -7.10 0.63 -14.15
CA ARG A 199 -7.17 0.66 -12.68
C ARG A 199 -8.53 0.19 -12.21
N VAL A 200 -8.53 -0.79 -11.31
CA VAL A 200 -9.72 -1.27 -10.59
C VAL A 200 -9.60 -0.83 -9.14
N ILE A 201 -10.57 -0.03 -8.71
CA ILE A 201 -10.63 0.50 -7.34
C ILE A 201 -11.80 -0.15 -6.62
N ALA A 202 -11.54 -0.78 -5.48
CA ALA A 202 -12.59 -1.29 -4.62
C ALA A 202 -13.40 -0.11 -4.02
N ARG A 203 -14.73 -0.13 -4.16
CA ARG A 203 -15.59 0.87 -3.52
C ARG A 203 -15.67 0.58 -2.02
N ARG A 204 -15.23 1.55 -1.23
CA ARG A 204 -15.20 1.48 0.24
C ARG A 204 -16.23 2.42 0.86
N GLY A 205 -16.60 2.12 2.11
CA GLY A 205 -17.40 3.00 2.97
C GLY A 205 -16.73 4.35 3.24
N LEU A 206 -17.51 5.33 3.67
CA LEU A 206 -17.15 6.76 3.72
C LEU A 206 -15.84 7.03 4.48
N VAL A 207 -15.67 6.41 5.66
CA VAL A 207 -14.48 6.55 6.52
C VAL A 207 -13.21 6.02 5.85
N ARG A 208 -13.25 4.80 5.29
CA ARG A 208 -12.11 4.23 4.57
C ARG A 208 -11.78 5.01 3.29
N ARG A 209 -12.79 5.62 2.67
CA ARG A 209 -12.64 6.48 1.48
C ARG A 209 -11.99 7.83 1.84
N ALA A 210 -12.30 8.40 3.00
CA ALA A 210 -11.68 9.63 3.52
C ALA A 210 -10.19 9.44 3.88
N LEU A 211 -9.83 8.26 4.41
CA LEU A 211 -8.44 7.88 4.71
C LEU A 211 -7.63 7.50 3.46
N THR A 212 -8.28 7.37 2.29
CA THR A 212 -7.63 7.05 1.03
C THR A 212 -7.27 8.34 0.28
N MET A 213 -6.09 8.90 0.53
CA MET A 213 -5.48 9.99 -0.28
C MET A 213 -4.95 9.52 -1.65
N ALA A 214 -5.63 8.58 -2.31
CA ALA A 214 -5.25 8.21 -3.68
C ALA A 214 -5.94 9.22 -4.61
N SER A 215 -5.15 9.90 -5.44
CA SER A 215 -5.69 10.78 -6.46
C SER A 215 -6.71 10.03 -7.31
N ARG A 216 -7.86 10.65 -7.58
CA ARG A 216 -8.92 10.01 -8.36
C ARG A 216 -8.60 10.17 -9.85
N PRO A 217 -8.69 9.07 -10.64
CA PRO A 217 -8.83 9.17 -12.08
C PRO A 217 -10.07 10.01 -12.43
N ASP A 218 -10.04 10.69 -13.56
CA ASP A 218 -11.16 11.50 -14.05
C ASP A 218 -12.44 10.65 -14.23
N ARG A 219 -13.62 11.25 -13.97
CA ARG A 219 -14.92 10.55 -14.00
C ARG A 219 -15.27 10.02 -15.40
N GLU A 220 -14.78 10.69 -16.45
CA GLU A 220 -15.04 10.36 -17.85
C GLU A 220 -14.38 9.07 -18.34
N GLN A 221 -13.50 8.46 -17.54
CA GLN A 221 -12.76 7.24 -17.89
C GLN A 221 -13.28 5.98 -17.18
N ARG A 222 -14.53 6.01 -16.69
CA ARG A 222 -15.14 4.90 -15.94
C ARG A 222 -15.86 3.94 -16.89
N LEU A 223 -15.52 2.65 -16.82
CA LEU A 223 -16.27 1.58 -17.45
C LEU A 223 -17.20 0.94 -16.40
N SER A 224 -18.51 0.94 -16.67
CA SER A 224 -19.50 0.22 -15.87
C SER A 224 -19.61 -1.22 -16.42
N LEU A 225 -19.67 -2.20 -15.53
CA LEU A 225 -19.91 -3.61 -15.87
C LEU A 225 -21.29 -4.04 -15.38
N GLU A 226 -21.86 -5.06 -16.03
CA GLU A 226 -23.20 -5.59 -15.72
C GLU A 226 -23.31 -6.11 -14.28
N GLY A 227 -24.53 -6.09 -13.74
CA GLY A 227 -24.86 -6.63 -12.41
C GLY A 227 -24.62 -5.66 -11.25
N ASP A 228 -24.20 -6.20 -10.11
CA ASP A 228 -23.92 -5.45 -8.87
C ASP A 228 -22.47 -4.92 -8.80
N PHE A 229 -21.69 -5.11 -9.86
CA PHE A 229 -20.29 -4.69 -9.96
C PHE A 229 -20.05 -3.26 -9.47
N ASP A 230 -20.88 -2.32 -9.93
CA ASP A 230 -20.72 -0.90 -9.63
C ASP A 230 -21.02 -0.54 -8.16
N ARG A 231 -21.58 -1.47 -7.39
CA ARG A 231 -21.69 -1.34 -5.92
C ARG A 231 -20.35 -1.62 -5.25
N HIS A 232 -19.58 -2.55 -5.79
CA HIS A 232 -18.34 -3.05 -5.21
C HIS A 232 -17.08 -2.42 -5.83
N TYR A 233 -17.15 -1.91 -7.06
CA TYR A 233 -15.97 -1.45 -7.81
C TYR A 233 -16.16 -0.19 -8.66
N ALA A 234 -15.01 0.36 -9.04
CA ALA A 234 -14.87 1.33 -10.11
C ALA A 234 -13.72 0.88 -11.02
N LEU A 235 -14.04 0.47 -12.25
CA LEU A 235 -13.06 0.19 -13.29
C LEU A 235 -12.82 1.47 -14.09
N HIS A 236 -11.54 1.82 -14.20
CA HIS A 236 -11.06 2.94 -15.00
C HIS A 236 -10.08 2.42 -16.04
N CYS A 237 -10.25 2.82 -17.29
CA CYS A 237 -9.33 2.45 -18.37
C CYS A 237 -9.11 3.63 -19.32
N GLU A 238 -8.00 3.61 -20.04
CA GLU A 238 -7.79 4.54 -21.15
C GLU A 238 -8.83 4.28 -22.26
N ALA A 239 -9.30 5.33 -22.93
CA ALA A 239 -10.25 5.19 -24.04
C ALA A 239 -9.65 4.31 -25.16
N GLY A 240 -10.41 3.33 -25.63
CA GLY A 240 -9.97 2.34 -26.62
C GLY A 240 -9.31 1.09 -26.02
N SER A 241 -9.24 0.96 -24.69
CA SER A 241 -8.74 -0.23 -23.99
C SER A 241 -9.81 -1.03 -23.25
N GLU A 242 -11.08 -0.74 -23.48
CA GLU A 242 -12.23 -1.30 -22.78
C GLU A 242 -12.28 -2.83 -22.93
N ARG A 243 -12.00 -3.34 -24.13
CA ARG A 243 -12.02 -4.78 -24.42
C ARG A 243 -10.92 -5.55 -23.67
N ASP A 244 -9.73 -4.96 -23.56
CA ASP A 244 -8.62 -5.53 -22.81
C ASP A 244 -8.91 -5.53 -21.30
N ALA A 245 -9.52 -4.46 -20.80
CA ALA A 245 -9.98 -4.37 -19.43
C ALA A 245 -11.06 -5.41 -19.10
N LEU A 246 -12.06 -5.60 -19.98
CA LEU A 246 -13.14 -6.56 -19.82
C LEU A 246 -12.66 -8.02 -19.76
N TYR A 247 -11.66 -8.38 -20.56
CA TYR A 247 -11.14 -9.75 -20.54
C TYR A 247 -10.30 -10.03 -19.28
N LEU A 248 -9.47 -9.07 -18.87
CA LEU A 248 -8.59 -9.25 -17.72
C LEU A 248 -9.36 -9.22 -16.39
N PHE A 249 -10.37 -8.35 -16.31
CA PHE A 249 -11.17 -8.08 -15.11
C PHE A 249 -12.60 -8.60 -15.26
N THR A 250 -12.73 -9.87 -15.65
CA THR A 250 -14.01 -10.56 -15.64
C THR A 250 -14.56 -10.69 -14.20
N PRO A 251 -15.89 -10.78 -14.02
CA PRO A 251 -16.51 -10.83 -12.70
C PRO A 251 -15.95 -11.92 -11.75
N ASP A 252 -15.61 -13.10 -12.28
CA ASP A 252 -15.00 -14.22 -11.52
C ASP A 252 -13.64 -13.84 -10.90
N VAL A 253 -12.81 -13.10 -11.63
CA VAL A 253 -11.47 -12.68 -11.14
C VAL A 253 -11.63 -11.66 -10.02
N LEU A 254 -12.58 -10.75 -10.19
CA LEU A 254 -12.85 -9.70 -9.23
C LEU A 254 -13.53 -10.22 -7.96
N ALA A 255 -14.37 -11.26 -8.07
CA ALA A 255 -14.91 -11.98 -6.93
C ALA A 255 -13.78 -12.61 -6.10
N VAL A 256 -12.83 -13.33 -6.74
CA VAL A 256 -11.67 -13.91 -6.04
C VAL A 256 -10.83 -12.82 -5.35
N LEU A 257 -10.66 -11.67 -5.98
CA LEU A 257 -9.91 -10.55 -5.40
C LEU A 257 -10.62 -9.96 -4.17
N ILE A 258 -11.96 -9.89 -4.13
CA ILE A 258 -12.73 -9.49 -2.93
C ILE A 258 -12.60 -10.53 -1.83
N ASP A 259 -12.93 -11.78 -2.16
CA ASP A 259 -13.19 -12.81 -1.15
C ASP A 259 -11.90 -13.19 -0.44
N ARG A 260 -10.80 -13.27 -1.18
CA ARG A 260 -9.52 -13.77 -0.68
C ARG A 260 -8.57 -12.69 -0.24
N VAL A 261 -8.70 -11.46 -0.74
CA VAL A 261 -7.80 -10.37 -0.36
C VAL A 261 -8.57 -9.08 -0.14
N ARG A 262 -9.20 -9.01 1.03
CA ARG A 262 -9.93 -7.85 1.56
C ARG A 262 -9.20 -6.54 1.23
N GLY A 263 -9.72 -5.80 0.26
CA GLY A 263 -9.28 -4.43 -0.04
C GLY A 263 -8.05 -4.29 -0.95
N LEU A 264 -7.80 -5.23 -1.87
CA LEU A 264 -6.84 -4.99 -2.96
C LEU A 264 -7.38 -4.02 -4.03
N ASP A 265 -6.63 -2.96 -4.31
CA ASP A 265 -6.77 -2.20 -5.55
C ASP A 265 -5.85 -2.81 -6.61
N VAL A 266 -6.33 -2.92 -7.86
CA VAL A 266 -5.54 -3.46 -8.98
C VAL A 266 -5.22 -2.35 -9.96
N GLU A 267 -3.97 -2.32 -10.43
CA GLU A 267 -3.50 -1.35 -11.40
C GLU A 267 -2.58 -2.03 -12.41
N VAL A 268 -2.85 -1.79 -13.70
CA VAL A 268 -2.04 -2.26 -14.82
C VAL A 268 -1.32 -1.07 -15.43
N VAL A 269 0.01 -1.15 -15.51
CA VAL A 269 0.86 -0.09 -16.08
C VAL A 269 1.99 -0.72 -16.88
N GLY A 270 1.95 -0.59 -18.20
CA GLY A 270 2.93 -1.22 -19.10
C GLY A 270 2.88 -2.73 -18.98
N ASP A 271 4.03 -3.37 -18.76
CA ASP A 271 4.17 -4.81 -18.60
C ASP A 271 3.84 -5.35 -17.20
N ARG A 272 3.12 -4.61 -16.36
CA ARG A 272 2.90 -5.00 -14.95
C ARG A 272 1.47 -4.86 -14.50
N LEU A 273 1.01 -5.88 -13.79
CA LEU A 273 -0.19 -5.86 -12.99
C LEU A 273 0.22 -5.79 -11.51
N LEU A 274 -0.13 -4.69 -10.87
CA LEU A 274 0.10 -4.41 -9.45
C LEU A 274 -1.19 -4.59 -8.68
N LEU A 275 -1.11 -5.36 -7.60
CA LEU A 275 -2.15 -5.46 -6.60
C LEU A 275 -1.64 -4.76 -5.33
N THR A 276 -2.42 -3.87 -4.76
CA THR A 276 -2.04 -3.10 -3.56
C THR A 276 -3.07 -3.24 -2.46
N SER A 277 -2.62 -3.57 -1.25
CA SER A 277 -3.45 -3.71 -0.05
C SER A 277 -3.03 -2.69 1.01
N PHE A 278 -3.95 -2.33 1.90
CA PHE A 278 -3.63 -1.59 3.13
C PHE A 278 -2.93 -2.48 4.17
N ASP A 279 -3.20 -3.78 4.12
CA ASP A 279 -2.59 -4.73 5.02
C ASP A 279 -1.29 -5.25 4.39
N ASP A 280 -0.31 -5.56 5.24
CA ASP A 280 0.92 -6.17 4.77
C ASP A 280 0.65 -7.50 4.06
N VAL A 281 1.48 -7.75 3.04
CA VAL A 281 1.47 -9.00 2.29
C VAL A 281 2.59 -9.90 2.84
N VAL A 282 3.79 -9.34 3.04
CA VAL A 282 4.93 -10.05 3.63
C VAL A 282 4.90 -9.91 5.14
N THR A 283 4.31 -10.91 5.80
CA THR A 283 4.12 -10.95 7.26
C THR A 283 4.78 -12.17 7.90
N ARG A 284 4.64 -12.29 9.23
CA ARG A 284 5.04 -13.50 9.97
C ARG A 284 3.86 -14.42 10.28
N ASP A 285 2.67 -14.08 9.78
CA ASP A 285 1.45 -14.82 10.01
C ASP A 285 1.30 -15.92 8.94
N PRO A 286 1.34 -17.21 9.31
CA PRO A 286 1.14 -18.32 8.39
C PRO A 286 -0.18 -18.26 7.61
N GLU A 287 -1.27 -17.82 8.23
CA GLU A 287 -2.59 -17.81 7.58
C GLU A 287 -2.64 -16.77 6.47
N ARG A 288 -2.13 -15.56 6.77
CA ARG A 288 -1.99 -14.49 5.79
C ARG A 288 -1.21 -14.92 4.55
N TRP A 289 -0.16 -15.73 4.71
CA TRP A 289 0.61 -16.25 3.58
C TRP A 289 -0.18 -17.21 2.70
N ARG A 290 -1.06 -18.03 3.28
CA ARG A 290 -1.94 -18.93 2.51
C ARG A 290 -2.90 -18.13 1.65
N ASP A 291 -3.57 -17.13 2.25
CA ASP A 291 -4.53 -16.26 1.54
C ASP A 291 -3.87 -15.51 0.38
N VAL A 292 -2.71 -14.89 0.65
CA VAL A 292 -1.94 -14.13 -0.35
C VAL A 292 -1.54 -15.03 -1.51
N VAL A 293 -0.94 -16.19 -1.23
CA VAL A 293 -0.42 -17.07 -2.29
C VAL A 293 -1.57 -17.68 -3.08
N GLU A 294 -2.69 -18.04 -2.44
CA GLU A 294 -3.87 -18.56 -3.12
C GLU A 294 -4.42 -17.54 -4.13
N ALA A 295 -4.60 -16.29 -3.68
CA ALA A 295 -5.11 -15.20 -4.49
C ALA A 295 -4.17 -14.80 -5.64
N VAL A 296 -2.88 -14.62 -5.34
CA VAL A 296 -1.87 -14.28 -6.35
C VAL A 296 -1.74 -15.40 -7.38
N SER A 297 -1.81 -16.66 -6.96
CA SER A 297 -1.83 -17.81 -7.89
C SER A 297 -3.07 -17.84 -8.77
N ALA A 298 -4.23 -17.46 -8.24
CA ALA A 298 -5.48 -17.44 -8.99
C ALA A 298 -5.43 -16.39 -10.09
N LEU A 299 -4.95 -15.20 -9.73
CA LEU A 299 -4.77 -14.13 -10.67
C LEU A 299 -3.67 -14.44 -11.70
N ALA A 300 -2.52 -14.97 -11.27
CA ALA A 300 -1.45 -15.37 -12.17
C ALA A 300 -1.93 -16.40 -13.21
N ALA A 301 -2.74 -17.37 -12.80
CA ALA A 301 -3.34 -18.34 -13.71
C ALA A 301 -4.32 -17.70 -14.71
N LYS A 302 -5.07 -16.66 -14.31
CA LYS A 302 -5.95 -15.91 -15.22
C LYS A 302 -5.13 -15.09 -16.22
N VAL A 303 -4.11 -14.37 -15.74
CA VAL A 303 -3.20 -13.58 -16.58
C VAL A 303 -2.55 -14.47 -17.64
N ASP A 304 -2.08 -15.65 -17.26
CA ASP A 304 -1.49 -16.64 -18.14
C ASP A 304 -2.48 -17.18 -19.20
N ARG A 305 -3.75 -17.40 -18.83
CA ARG A 305 -4.82 -17.73 -19.79
C ARG A 305 -5.09 -16.59 -20.77
N TRP A 306 -5.18 -15.35 -20.29
CA TRP A 306 -5.40 -14.17 -21.13
C TRP A 306 -4.26 -13.95 -22.12
N GLN A 307 -3.01 -14.10 -21.68
CA GLN A 307 -1.84 -13.98 -22.54
C GLN A 307 -1.87 -14.99 -23.68
N ARG A 308 -2.27 -16.24 -23.41
CA ARG A 308 -2.45 -17.26 -24.46
C ARG A 308 -3.54 -16.89 -25.45
N TRP A 309 -4.69 -16.45 -24.97
CA TRP A 309 -5.79 -16.01 -25.82
C TRP A 309 -5.39 -14.84 -26.73
N ARG A 310 -4.63 -13.87 -26.20
CA ARG A 310 -4.13 -12.73 -26.99
C ARG A 310 -3.07 -13.14 -28.01
N ALA A 311 -2.26 -14.14 -27.69
CA ALA A 311 -1.22 -14.64 -28.58
C ALA A 311 -1.77 -15.55 -29.70
N ASP A 312 -3.03 -15.96 -29.63
CA ASP A 312 -3.66 -16.81 -30.64
C ASP A 312 -3.92 -16.02 -31.94
N PRO A 313 -3.27 -16.38 -33.07
CA PRO A 313 -3.45 -15.70 -34.34
C PRO A 313 -4.87 -15.76 -34.90
N ALA A 314 -5.68 -16.74 -34.51
CA ALA A 314 -7.08 -16.84 -34.93
C ALA A 314 -7.97 -15.78 -34.25
N VAL A 315 -7.56 -15.28 -33.08
CA VAL A 315 -8.30 -14.29 -32.30
C VAL A 315 -8.05 -12.87 -32.81
N LEU A 316 -6.85 -12.57 -33.32
CA LEU A 316 -6.46 -11.21 -33.72
C LEU A 316 -7.37 -10.61 -34.82
N PRO A 317 -7.73 -11.33 -35.91
CA PRO A 317 -8.63 -10.81 -36.94
C PRO A 317 -10.09 -10.76 -36.47
N ALA A 318 -10.55 -11.79 -35.75
CA ALA A 318 -11.93 -11.88 -35.26
C ALA A 318 -12.25 -10.87 -34.15
N ALA A 319 -11.23 -10.40 -33.43
CA ALA A 319 -11.37 -9.46 -32.33
C ALA A 319 -11.10 -7.99 -32.71
N GLY A 320 -10.74 -7.68 -33.96
CA GLY A 320 -10.36 -6.32 -34.37
C GLY A 320 -9.24 -5.72 -33.51
N LEU A 321 -8.40 -6.57 -32.90
CA LEU A 321 -7.32 -6.14 -32.03
C LEU A 321 -6.12 -5.71 -32.89
N PRO A 322 -5.42 -4.63 -32.53
CA PRO A 322 -4.18 -4.28 -33.22
C PRO A 322 -3.17 -5.43 -33.13
N ASP A 323 -2.52 -5.74 -34.25
CA ASP A 323 -1.44 -6.73 -34.35
C ASP A 323 -0.46 -6.60 -33.15
N PRO A 324 -0.15 -7.68 -32.41
CA PRO A 324 0.78 -7.64 -31.28
C PRO A 324 2.14 -7.06 -31.66
N GLY A 325 2.57 -7.21 -32.92
CA GLY A 325 3.79 -6.57 -33.44
C GLY A 325 3.71 -5.04 -33.56
N ARG A 326 2.51 -4.47 -33.76
CA ARG A 326 2.26 -3.01 -33.76
C ARG A 326 2.00 -2.45 -32.35
N ALA A 327 1.41 -3.25 -31.45
CA ALA A 327 1.20 -2.88 -30.05
C ALA A 327 2.50 -2.82 -29.22
N SER A 328 3.59 -3.43 -29.73
CA SER A 328 4.93 -3.41 -29.14
C SER A 328 5.72 -2.11 -29.36
N ARG A 329 5.17 -1.13 -30.12
CA ARG A 329 5.76 0.21 -30.13
C ARG A 329 5.44 0.87 -28.80
N PRO A 330 6.43 1.38 -28.03
CA PRO A 330 6.17 2.07 -26.79
C PRO A 330 5.29 3.29 -27.08
N ARG A 331 3.98 3.14 -26.87
CA ARG A 331 3.09 4.29 -26.83
C ARG A 331 3.41 5.02 -25.52
N PRO A 332 3.55 6.35 -25.54
CA PRO A 332 3.63 7.09 -24.28
C PRO A 332 2.34 6.79 -23.51
N ALA A 333 2.42 6.01 -22.43
CA ALA A 333 1.28 5.65 -21.61
C ALA A 333 0.52 6.93 -21.25
N ARG A 334 -0.69 7.11 -21.80
CA ARG A 334 -1.47 8.32 -21.58
C ARG A 334 -2.01 8.23 -20.16
N ARG A 335 -1.33 8.94 -19.27
CA ARG A 335 -1.56 8.84 -17.82
C ARG A 335 -3.00 9.23 -17.49
N LEU A 336 -3.66 8.43 -16.64
CA LEU A 336 -4.91 8.84 -16.01
C LEU A 336 -4.72 10.22 -15.36
N ARG A 337 -5.63 11.15 -15.64
CA ARG A 337 -5.62 12.48 -15.01
C ARG A 337 -6.02 12.32 -13.54
N MET A 338 -5.17 12.79 -12.65
CA MET A 338 -5.27 12.59 -11.21
C MET A 338 -5.73 13.89 -10.53
N THR A 339 -6.78 13.84 -9.72
CA THR A 339 -7.22 14.98 -8.89
C THR A 339 -6.73 14.84 -7.44
N PRO A 340 -6.19 15.89 -6.80
CA PRO A 340 -5.83 15.85 -5.38
C PRO A 340 -7.09 15.68 -4.51
N THR A 341 -7.00 14.87 -3.47
CA THR A 341 -8.12 14.59 -2.55
C THR A 341 -8.08 15.51 -1.33
N ILE A 342 -9.25 16.03 -0.94
CA ILE A 342 -9.48 16.95 0.20
C ILE A 342 -8.89 16.40 1.52
N GLY A 343 -8.85 15.08 1.70
CA GLY A 343 -8.30 14.43 2.90
C GLY A 343 -6.80 14.68 3.14
N GLY A 344 -6.02 14.98 2.09
CA GLY A 344 -4.60 15.35 2.25
C GLY A 344 -4.39 16.77 2.76
N VAL A 345 -5.31 17.68 2.44
CA VAL A 345 -5.26 19.08 2.87
C VAL A 345 -5.68 19.21 4.34
N ILE A 346 -6.72 18.49 4.75
CA ILE A 346 -7.26 18.53 6.13
C ILE A 346 -6.33 17.85 7.13
N ALA A 347 -5.70 16.71 6.76
CA ALA A 347 -4.87 15.93 7.68
C ALA A 347 -3.54 16.59 8.07
N ILE A 348 -3.11 17.66 7.37
CA ILE A 348 -1.80 18.31 7.58
C ILE A 348 -1.95 19.82 7.75
N GLY A 349 -2.80 20.47 6.96
CA GLY A 349 -3.01 21.92 7.07
C GLY A 349 -3.56 22.32 8.44
N VAL A 350 -4.53 21.55 8.96
CA VAL A 350 -5.17 21.87 10.25
C VAL A 350 -4.21 21.66 11.43
N PRO A 351 -3.47 20.53 11.56
CA PRO A 351 -2.50 20.35 12.64
C PRO A 351 -1.37 21.39 12.65
N VAL A 352 -0.78 21.71 11.49
CA VAL A 352 0.32 22.68 11.41
C VAL A 352 -0.18 24.09 11.76
N LEU A 353 -1.36 24.47 11.27
CA LEU A 353 -1.98 25.75 11.62
C LEU A 353 -2.34 25.82 13.11
N LEU A 354 -2.77 24.72 13.71
CA LEU A 354 -3.06 24.65 15.14
C LEU A 354 -1.81 24.72 16.01
N VAL A 355 -0.71 24.05 15.61
CA VAL A 355 0.57 24.13 16.34
C VAL A 355 1.16 25.54 16.23
N VAL A 356 1.16 26.13 15.03
CA VAL A 356 1.63 27.51 14.84
C VAL A 356 0.74 28.51 15.58
N GLY A 357 -0.58 28.34 15.50
CA GLY A 357 -1.55 29.17 16.23
C GLY A 357 -1.38 29.06 17.75
N TRP A 358 -1.17 27.86 18.27
CA TRP A 358 -0.87 27.63 19.69
C TRP A 358 0.47 28.25 20.10
N TRP A 359 1.52 28.09 19.29
CA TRP A 359 2.83 28.68 19.57
C TRP A 359 2.77 30.21 19.60
N ILE A 360 2.02 30.81 18.68
CA ILE A 360 1.74 32.25 18.69
C ILE A 360 0.94 32.63 19.93
N ALA A 361 -0.10 31.88 20.29
CA ALA A 361 -0.91 32.18 21.47
C ALA A 361 -0.05 32.17 22.75
N VAL A 362 0.77 31.13 22.96
CA VAL A 362 1.66 31.01 24.13
C VAL A 362 2.70 32.11 24.19
N VAL A 363 3.27 32.52 23.05
CA VAL A 363 4.24 33.63 22.98
C VAL A 363 3.58 35.00 23.21
N VAL A 364 2.30 35.15 22.86
CA VAL A 364 1.56 36.41 23.00
C VAL A 364 0.90 36.54 24.38
N THR A 365 0.53 35.44 25.03
CA THR A 365 -0.05 35.43 26.38
C THR A 365 0.96 35.18 27.51
N GLY A 366 2.22 34.86 27.17
CA GLY A 366 3.30 34.58 28.11
C GLY A 366 4.16 35.79 28.45
#